data_AF-A0A0F9TKP5-F1
#
_entry.id   AF-A0A0F9TKP5-F1
#
_cell.length_a   1.000
_cell.length_b   1.000
_cell.length_c   1.000
_cell.angle_alpha   90.00
_cell.angle_beta   90.00
_cell.angle_gamma   90.00
#
_symmetry.space_group_name_H-M   'P 1'
#
loop_
_entity.id
_entity.type
_entity.pdbx_description
1 polymer ?
#
loop_
_entity_poly.entity_id
_entity_poly.type
_entity_poly.pdbx_seq_one_letter_code
_entity_poly.pdbx_strand_id
1 'polypeptide(L)'
;MIEVEEQTNSDKSRRILKFYLIDGHHHIGEDIDNHKNLTVNGSFNFFRSIWNLLNSKYEEQINNSSFPDYFTCRFKIKRIFPSPPLNFLKSDPQHANSWLFDQFIAFPFHDKFREKPREDGKIVQYHNSNTRLARIISSNESGCRLIGYCRLNPLDEKLAIEELDYCIQKLGLSGIKLHPLSDEWNERDYFAENSFWLKEILKRALKYSVPVIFDCRFVNTLKWIYNIVLELEEEFIKNRFEKPYIYKNLKIIVAHIGFLNDDLLFSALSHPCIYGDLTGLFSSRTRDLTDSLQDKVVCPFDDWTPLEQKYYWSTKVFMGSDFTYFEAFHIVDQLLYFFSEDFYKKIDGNISIIQNLLSDTILNLLPNDFQLNSIPNTSKSKNVTSLIFNQNLYNKVISSIFSLFKNNESSNNPRFFRIDKDLNHFKQFLDSDSFYTNNFPLQEQNLNSQYNFYFKWSNNPIIVSGTIPNMMNRFIIYLFNRNDLSKPSFELLKNSATNIQMISNESSNEEITSKLKVLIENLNNKQYSD
;
A
#
# COMPACT_ATOMS: atom_id res chain seq x y z
N MET A 1 -12.64 0.70 4.27
CA MET A 1 -12.43 0.18 5.63
C MET A 1 -13.66 -0.59 6.00
N ILE A 2 -13.48 -1.80 6.49
CA ILE A 2 -14.57 -2.67 6.91
C ILE A 2 -14.72 -2.57 8.42
N GLU A 3 -15.95 -2.42 8.90
CA GLU A 3 -16.26 -2.55 10.32
C GLU A 3 -17.01 -3.84 10.55
N VAL A 4 -16.51 -4.62 11.50
CA VAL A 4 -17.07 -5.92 11.86
C VAL A 4 -17.40 -5.97 13.35
N GLU A 5 -18.44 -6.73 13.67
CA GLU A 5 -18.88 -7.04 15.04
C GLU A 5 -18.46 -8.48 15.37
N GLU A 6 -17.57 -8.61 16.35
CA GLU A 6 -17.17 -9.90 16.88
C GLU A 6 -18.35 -10.58 17.59
N GLN A 7 -18.68 -11.80 17.17
CA GLN A 7 -19.75 -12.60 17.75
C GLN A 7 -19.19 -13.44 18.91
N THR A 8 -19.65 -13.19 20.13
CA THR A 8 -19.33 -13.99 21.32
C THR A 8 -20.56 -14.80 21.75
N ASN A 9 -20.34 -16.05 22.19
CA ASN A 9 -21.42 -16.89 22.74
C ASN A 9 -22.01 -16.34 24.06
N SER A 10 -21.33 -15.37 24.69
CA SER A 10 -21.82 -14.67 25.87
C SER A 10 -22.33 -13.28 25.49
N ASP A 11 -23.47 -12.87 26.05
CA ASP A 11 -24.09 -11.53 25.89
C ASP A 11 -23.22 -10.37 26.42
N LYS A 12 -22.00 -10.65 26.89
CA LYS A 12 -21.14 -9.66 27.54
C LYS A 12 -20.12 -9.12 26.54
N SER A 13 -20.39 -7.88 26.11
CA SER A 13 -19.60 -6.96 25.28
C SER A 13 -19.30 -7.40 23.84
N ARG A 14 -20.16 -6.97 22.91
CA ARG A 14 -19.88 -6.97 21.46
C ARG A 14 -18.72 -6.02 21.16
N ARG A 15 -17.62 -6.57 20.63
CA ARG A 15 -16.47 -5.77 20.19
C ARG A 15 -16.64 -5.36 18.74
N ILE A 16 -16.48 -4.06 18.46
CA ILE A 16 -16.49 -3.51 17.11
C ILE A 16 -15.04 -3.33 16.67
N LEU A 17 -14.67 -3.99 15.57
CA LEU A 17 -13.34 -3.95 14.98
C LEU A 17 -13.39 -3.27 13.62
N LYS A 18 -12.27 -2.67 13.22
CA LYS A 18 -12.12 -2.01 11.92
C LYS A 18 -10.87 -2.53 11.25
N PHE A 19 -11.02 -3.06 10.04
CA PHE A 19 -9.89 -3.54 9.23
C PHE A 19 -9.73 -2.67 7.99
N TYR A 20 -8.47 -2.39 7.66
CA TYR A 20 -8.10 -1.78 6.40
C TYR A 20 -7.80 -2.89 5.39
N LEU A 21 -8.34 -2.78 4.19
CA LEU A 21 -8.22 -3.83 3.17
C LEU A 21 -7.49 -3.27 1.96
N ILE A 22 -6.45 -3.98 1.53
CA ILE A 22 -5.71 -3.68 0.31
C ILE A 22 -5.73 -4.90 -0.60
N ASP A 23 -6.12 -4.68 -1.84
CA ASP A 23 -5.93 -5.70 -2.86
C ASP A 23 -4.50 -5.58 -3.40
N GLY A 24 -3.63 -6.50 -2.96
CA GLY A 24 -2.21 -6.46 -3.28
C GLY A 24 -1.85 -6.93 -4.70
N HIS A 25 -2.81 -7.44 -5.48
CA HIS A 25 -2.57 -7.88 -6.85
C HIS A 25 -3.76 -7.58 -7.76
N HIS A 26 -3.60 -6.63 -8.68
CA HIS A 26 -4.66 -6.22 -9.59
C HIS A 26 -4.06 -5.83 -10.96
N HIS A 27 -4.82 -5.97 -12.05
CA HIS A 27 -4.37 -5.57 -13.38
C HIS A 27 -5.22 -4.43 -13.96
N ILE A 28 -4.56 -3.52 -14.66
CA ILE A 28 -5.16 -2.41 -15.41
C ILE A 28 -4.55 -2.37 -16.82
N GLY A 29 -5.42 -2.25 -17.82
CA GLY A 29 -5.06 -2.30 -19.24
C GLY A 29 -5.88 -3.32 -20.02
N GLU A 30 -5.28 -3.87 -21.06
CA GLU A 30 -5.91 -4.86 -21.94
C GLU A 30 -4.87 -5.88 -22.37
N ASP A 31 -5.08 -7.13 -21.96
CA ASP A 31 -4.20 -8.24 -22.28
C ASP A 31 -4.33 -8.71 -23.73
N ILE A 32 -3.32 -9.44 -24.22
CA ILE A 32 -3.39 -10.14 -25.51
C ILE A 32 -4.50 -11.21 -25.53
N ASP A 33 -4.82 -11.79 -24.36
CA ASP A 33 -5.85 -12.82 -24.19
C ASP A 33 -7.26 -12.24 -23.96
N ASN A 34 -7.48 -10.96 -24.30
CA ASN A 34 -8.75 -10.23 -24.20
C ASN A 34 -9.26 -9.93 -22.77
N HIS A 35 -8.48 -10.19 -21.72
CA HIS A 35 -8.73 -9.68 -20.38
C HIS A 35 -8.62 -8.14 -20.38
N LYS A 36 -9.63 -7.42 -19.87
CA LYS A 36 -9.71 -5.95 -19.98
C LYS A 36 -10.16 -5.30 -18.69
N ASN A 37 -9.35 -4.35 -18.23
CA ASN A 37 -9.70 -3.39 -17.18
C ASN A 37 -9.12 -2.03 -17.54
N LEU A 38 -9.76 -1.35 -18.50
CA LEU A 38 -9.21 -0.13 -19.11
C LEU A 38 -9.30 1.10 -18.21
N THR A 39 -10.14 1.06 -17.17
CA THR A 39 -10.46 2.17 -16.26
C THR A 39 -10.67 1.64 -14.84
N VAL A 40 -10.56 2.53 -13.86
CA VAL A 40 -10.73 2.19 -12.43
C VAL A 40 -12.17 1.79 -12.09
N ASN A 41 -13.14 2.18 -12.92
CA ASN A 41 -14.53 1.78 -12.74
C ASN A 41 -14.73 0.27 -12.88
N GLY A 42 -13.93 -0.41 -13.70
CA GLY A 42 -13.92 -1.88 -13.75
C GLY A 42 -13.55 -2.49 -12.40
N SER A 43 -12.46 -2.01 -11.80
CA SER A 43 -12.03 -2.40 -10.45
C SER A 43 -13.09 -2.12 -9.38
N PHE A 44 -13.76 -0.96 -9.42
CA PHE A 44 -14.80 -0.64 -8.45
C PHE A 44 -16.06 -1.49 -8.58
N ASN A 45 -16.43 -1.83 -9.81
CA ASN A 45 -17.53 -2.78 -10.05
C ASN A 45 -17.17 -4.16 -9.53
N PHE A 46 -15.93 -4.62 -9.73
CA PHE A 46 -15.44 -5.87 -9.16
C PHE A 46 -15.51 -5.88 -7.63
N PHE A 47 -15.03 -4.82 -6.95
CA PHE A 47 -15.13 -4.73 -5.49
C PHE A 47 -16.58 -4.70 -4.99
N ARG A 48 -17.51 -4.09 -5.75
CA ARG A 48 -18.94 -4.15 -5.46
C ARG A 48 -19.49 -5.57 -5.58
N SER A 49 -19.06 -6.33 -6.58
CA SER A 49 -19.42 -7.74 -6.74
C SER A 49 -18.94 -8.58 -5.56
N ILE A 50 -17.70 -8.37 -5.08
CA ILE A 50 -17.20 -9.04 -3.88
C ILE A 50 -18.06 -8.70 -2.67
N TRP A 51 -18.37 -7.42 -2.45
CA TRP A 51 -19.24 -7.00 -1.34
C TRP A 51 -20.61 -7.67 -1.39
N ASN A 52 -21.28 -7.63 -2.55
CA ASN A 52 -22.62 -8.19 -2.71
C ASN A 52 -22.62 -9.70 -2.45
N LEU A 53 -21.63 -10.41 -2.98
CA LEU A 53 -21.49 -11.85 -2.79
C LEU A 53 -21.17 -12.19 -1.33
N LEU A 54 -20.26 -11.46 -0.69
CA LEU A 54 -19.91 -11.64 0.72
C LEU A 54 -21.12 -11.43 1.63
N ASN A 55 -21.90 -10.37 1.41
CA ASN A 55 -23.11 -10.09 2.19
C ASN A 55 -24.18 -11.18 1.98
N SER A 56 -24.39 -11.62 0.74
CA SER A 56 -25.31 -12.72 0.44
C SER A 56 -24.92 -14.02 1.16
N LYS A 57 -23.63 -14.34 1.23
CA LYS A 57 -23.13 -15.51 1.96
C LYS A 57 -23.32 -15.41 3.47
N TYR A 58 -23.12 -14.23 4.06
CA TYR A 58 -23.43 -14.01 5.47
C TYR A 58 -24.92 -14.16 5.79
N GLU A 59 -25.81 -13.63 4.93
CA GLU A 59 -27.25 -13.77 5.10
C GLU A 59 -27.70 -15.23 4.99
N GLU A 60 -27.13 -15.98 4.05
CA GLU A 60 -27.38 -17.42 3.88
C GLU A 60 -26.97 -18.21 5.12
N GLN A 61 -25.78 -17.96 5.69
CA GLN A 61 -25.33 -18.62 6.93
C GLN A 61 -26.20 -18.31 8.15
N ILE A 62 -26.69 -17.07 8.28
CA ILE A 62 -27.55 -16.68 9.40
C ILE A 62 -28.91 -17.40 9.33
N ASN A 63 -29.43 -17.58 8.11
CA ASN A 63 -30.78 -18.12 7.89
C ASN A 63 -30.81 -19.66 7.76
N ASN A 64 -29.71 -20.29 7.34
CA ASN A 64 -29.60 -21.75 7.19
C ASN A 64 -28.51 -22.30 8.12
N SER A 65 -28.91 -22.84 9.27
CA SER A 65 -28.03 -23.53 10.23
C SER A 65 -27.38 -24.82 9.69
N SER A 66 -27.73 -25.22 8.47
CA SER A 66 -27.27 -26.44 7.82
C SER A 66 -26.35 -26.17 6.62
N PHE A 67 -25.65 -25.04 6.58
CA PHE A 67 -24.67 -24.75 5.52
C PHE A 67 -23.35 -25.47 5.83
N PRO A 68 -23.13 -26.72 5.38
CA PRO A 68 -22.11 -27.61 5.95
C PRO A 68 -20.72 -27.32 5.41
N ASP A 69 -20.64 -26.56 4.30
CA ASP A 69 -19.44 -26.43 3.47
C ASP A 69 -18.64 -25.15 3.77
N TYR A 70 -19.11 -24.29 4.69
CA TYR A 70 -18.48 -23.00 4.97
C TYR A 70 -18.18 -22.81 6.45
N PHE A 71 -17.11 -22.08 6.71
CA PHE A 71 -16.64 -21.79 8.06
C PHE A 71 -17.70 -21.04 8.89
N THR A 72 -17.77 -21.37 10.19
CA THR A 72 -18.63 -20.62 11.12
C THR A 72 -18.09 -19.19 11.25
N CYS A 73 -18.92 -18.19 10.97
CA CYS A 73 -18.54 -16.79 11.07
C CYS A 73 -18.23 -16.37 12.52
N ARG A 74 -17.03 -15.80 12.74
CA ARG A 74 -16.67 -15.10 13.98
C ARG A 74 -17.04 -13.62 13.94
N PHE A 75 -16.90 -12.99 12.77
CA PHE A 75 -17.05 -11.55 12.61
C PHE A 75 -18.16 -11.22 11.61
N LYS A 76 -19.20 -10.52 12.08
CA LYS A 76 -20.28 -10.03 11.23
C LYS A 76 -19.94 -8.67 10.67
N ILE A 77 -19.94 -8.50 9.35
CA ILE A 77 -19.72 -7.18 8.75
C ILE A 77 -20.92 -6.27 9.05
N LYS A 78 -20.65 -5.09 9.61
CA LYS A 78 -21.66 -4.10 9.98
C LYS A 78 -21.80 -3.01 8.95
N ARG A 79 -20.66 -2.52 8.46
CA ARG A 79 -20.62 -1.43 7.48
C ARG A 79 -19.30 -1.41 6.74
N ILE A 80 -19.36 -0.86 5.55
CA ILE A 80 -18.20 -0.46 4.77
C ILE A 80 -18.26 1.04 4.58
N PHE A 81 -17.13 1.71 4.81
CA PHE A 81 -17.01 3.13 4.54
C PHE A 81 -15.57 3.47 4.15
N PRO A 82 -15.36 4.52 3.35
CA PRO A 82 -14.02 5.05 3.14
C PRO A 82 -13.40 5.41 4.49
N SER A 83 -12.10 5.18 4.60
CA SER A 83 -11.32 5.67 5.72
C SER A 83 -11.50 7.19 5.87
N PRO A 84 -11.40 7.76 7.09
CA PRO A 84 -11.73 9.17 7.36
C PRO A 84 -11.04 10.30 6.55
N PRO A 85 -9.94 10.14 5.78
CA PRO A 85 -9.51 11.19 4.86
C PRO A 85 -10.16 11.06 3.48
N LEU A 86 -10.69 9.87 3.13
CA LEU A 86 -11.31 9.59 1.83
C LEU A 86 -12.83 9.83 1.86
N ASN A 87 -13.35 10.32 2.98
CA ASN A 87 -14.78 10.63 3.14
C ASN A 87 -15.29 11.61 2.08
N PHE A 88 -14.44 12.49 1.53
CA PHE A 88 -14.84 13.40 0.45
C PHE A 88 -15.21 12.65 -0.84
N LEU A 89 -14.71 11.43 -1.04
CA LEU A 89 -15.11 10.57 -2.16
C LEU A 89 -16.44 9.84 -1.92
N LYS A 90 -17.06 9.96 -0.73
CA LYS A 90 -18.41 9.41 -0.47
C LYS A 90 -19.49 10.05 -1.32
N SER A 91 -19.28 11.28 -1.79
CA SER A 91 -20.32 12.02 -2.52
C SER A 91 -20.55 11.49 -3.93
N ASP A 92 -19.68 10.64 -4.45
CA ASP A 92 -19.84 10.06 -5.77
C ASP A 92 -20.55 8.68 -5.67
N PRO A 93 -21.80 8.57 -6.17
CA PRO A 93 -22.58 7.34 -6.14
C PRO A 93 -21.89 6.14 -6.81
N GLN A 94 -20.97 6.39 -7.75
CA GLN A 94 -20.22 5.32 -8.42
C GLN A 94 -19.33 4.54 -7.45
N HIS A 95 -18.91 5.17 -6.34
CA HIS A 95 -18.12 4.48 -5.31
C HIS A 95 -18.98 3.84 -4.22
N ALA A 96 -20.30 3.95 -4.29
CA ALA A 96 -21.17 3.26 -3.34
C ALA A 96 -20.88 1.75 -3.36
N ASN A 97 -20.61 1.21 -2.18
CA ASN A 97 -20.28 -0.20 -1.93
C ASN A 97 -18.99 -0.73 -2.61
N SER A 98 -18.20 0.09 -3.31
CA SER A 98 -16.88 -0.32 -3.82
C SER A 98 -15.76 -0.15 -2.79
N TRP A 99 -16.08 0.35 -1.60
CA TRP A 99 -15.16 0.66 -0.50
C TRP A 99 -14.72 -0.54 0.33
N LEU A 100 -15.07 -1.76 -0.09
CA LEU A 100 -14.60 -2.98 0.59
C LEU A 100 -13.07 -2.96 0.69
N PHE A 101 -12.41 -2.66 -0.42
CA PHE A 101 -10.98 -2.37 -0.47
C PHE A 101 -10.75 -0.87 -0.34
N ASP A 102 -9.89 -0.47 0.58
CA ASP A 102 -9.49 0.92 0.71
C ASP A 102 -8.52 1.33 -0.40
N GLN A 103 -7.53 0.47 -0.66
CA GLN A 103 -6.53 0.64 -1.71
C GLN A 103 -6.32 -0.65 -2.50
N PHE A 104 -5.66 -0.54 -3.64
CA PHE A 104 -5.25 -1.68 -4.44
C PHE A 104 -3.99 -1.36 -5.25
N ILE A 105 -3.13 -2.37 -5.40
CA ILE A 105 -1.92 -2.29 -6.21
C ILE A 105 -2.25 -2.80 -7.60
N ALA A 106 -1.94 -1.99 -8.62
CA ALA A 106 -2.17 -2.35 -10.00
C ALA A 106 -0.89 -2.50 -10.82
N PHE A 107 -0.95 -3.46 -11.74
CA PHE A 107 0.07 -3.76 -12.71
C PHE A 107 -0.46 -3.57 -14.14
N PRO A 108 0.40 -3.17 -15.09
CA PRO A 108 0.10 -3.36 -16.50
C PRO A 108 -0.09 -4.84 -16.84
N PHE A 109 -0.99 -5.12 -17.78
CA PHE A 109 -1.13 -6.44 -18.40
C PHE A 109 0.09 -6.79 -19.27
N HIS A 110 0.12 -8.02 -19.77
CA HIS A 110 1.00 -8.44 -20.86
C HIS A 110 0.44 -7.91 -22.19
N ASP A 111 0.32 -6.59 -22.28
CA ASP A 111 -0.63 -5.98 -23.19
C ASP A 111 -0.12 -5.78 -24.62
N LYS A 112 -1.08 -5.48 -25.51
CA LYS A 112 -0.85 -5.06 -26.90
C LYS A 112 -0.09 -3.72 -27.04
N PHE A 113 0.22 -3.03 -25.94
CA PHE A 113 0.99 -1.80 -25.94
C PHE A 113 2.48 -2.04 -25.66
N ARG A 114 2.85 -3.26 -25.25
CA ARG A 114 4.21 -3.62 -24.84
C ARG A 114 5.27 -3.31 -25.91
N GLU A 115 4.99 -3.58 -27.18
CA GLU A 115 5.97 -3.45 -28.28
C GLU A 115 5.87 -2.14 -29.06
N LYS A 116 5.07 -1.18 -28.59
CA LYS A 116 4.92 0.09 -29.31
C LYS A 116 6.15 0.98 -29.12
N PRO A 117 6.71 1.56 -30.20
CA PRO A 117 7.87 2.42 -30.10
C PRO A 117 7.54 3.69 -29.30
N ARG A 118 8.55 4.21 -28.60
CA ARG A 118 8.54 5.53 -27.96
C ARG A 118 8.59 6.64 -29.01
N GLU A 119 8.45 7.89 -28.58
CA GLU A 119 8.60 9.08 -29.44
C GLU A 119 9.97 9.16 -30.13
N ASP A 120 11.02 8.57 -29.52
CA ASP A 120 12.38 8.50 -30.08
C ASP A 120 12.60 7.30 -31.03
N GLY A 121 11.56 6.50 -31.30
CA GLY A 121 11.61 5.34 -32.18
C GLY A 121 12.14 4.05 -31.54
N LYS A 122 12.63 4.08 -30.29
CA LYS A 122 13.09 2.86 -29.59
C LYS A 122 11.91 2.09 -29.02
N ILE A 123 11.98 0.77 -29.09
CA ILE A 123 11.03 -0.12 -28.41
C ILE A 123 11.62 -0.44 -27.03
N VAL A 124 10.90 -0.04 -25.99
CA VAL A 124 11.17 -0.43 -24.60
C VAL A 124 9.88 -1.04 -24.10
N GLN A 125 9.92 -2.31 -23.71
CA GLN A 125 8.71 -3.03 -23.38
C GLN A 125 7.98 -2.35 -22.21
N TYR A 126 6.66 -2.28 -22.34
CA TYR A 126 5.75 -1.72 -21.33
C TYR A 126 5.83 -0.20 -21.11
N HIS A 127 6.67 0.56 -21.81
CA HIS A 127 6.76 2.02 -21.61
C HIS A 127 5.40 2.72 -21.72
N ASN A 128 4.63 2.38 -22.75
CA ASN A 128 3.31 2.93 -22.97
C ASN A 128 2.29 2.47 -21.91
N SER A 129 2.40 1.23 -21.46
CA SER A 129 1.55 0.62 -20.44
C SER A 129 1.80 1.24 -19.07
N ASN A 130 3.07 1.42 -18.68
CA ASN A 130 3.51 2.12 -17.48
C ASN A 130 3.03 3.58 -17.49
N THR A 131 3.21 4.29 -18.60
CA THR A 131 2.74 5.68 -18.76
C THR A 131 1.22 5.78 -18.66
N ARG A 132 0.49 4.81 -19.24
CA ARG A 132 -0.97 4.76 -19.13
C ARG A 132 -1.41 4.53 -17.69
N LEU A 133 -0.82 3.55 -16.99
CA LEU A 133 -1.10 3.30 -15.58
C LEU A 133 -0.81 4.55 -14.74
N ALA A 134 0.31 5.22 -15.00
CA ALA A 134 0.69 6.47 -14.34
C ALA A 134 -0.33 7.61 -14.55
N ARG A 135 -0.98 7.68 -15.71
CA ARG A 135 -2.09 8.62 -15.95
C ARG A 135 -3.34 8.23 -15.15
N ILE A 136 -3.64 6.94 -15.06
CA ILE A 136 -4.80 6.43 -14.33
C ILE A 136 -4.65 6.69 -12.83
N ILE A 137 -3.52 6.32 -12.21
CA ILE A 137 -3.23 6.60 -10.78
C ILE A 137 -3.23 8.09 -10.46
N SER A 138 -3.10 8.95 -11.46
CA SER A 138 -3.08 10.39 -11.28
C SER A 138 -4.44 11.03 -11.48
N SER A 139 -5.44 10.24 -11.87
CA SER A 139 -6.78 10.73 -12.10
C SER A 139 -7.48 11.09 -10.79
N ASN A 140 -8.38 12.07 -10.86
CA ASN A 140 -9.17 12.52 -9.72
C ASN A 140 -10.08 11.44 -9.13
N GLU A 141 -10.47 10.47 -9.96
CA GLU A 141 -11.43 9.42 -9.59
C GLU A 141 -10.78 8.30 -8.77
N SER A 142 -9.45 8.16 -8.84
CA SER A 142 -8.80 6.92 -8.37
C SER A 142 -7.50 7.10 -7.62
N GLY A 143 -6.84 8.26 -7.72
CA GLY A 143 -5.43 8.34 -7.39
C GLY A 143 -5.04 8.09 -5.94
N CYS A 144 -6.00 8.10 -5.02
CA CYS A 144 -5.76 7.76 -3.61
C CYS A 144 -6.04 6.31 -3.24
N ARG A 145 -6.68 5.58 -4.15
CA ARG A 145 -7.00 4.16 -3.98
C ARG A 145 -6.05 3.27 -4.76
N LEU A 146 -5.44 3.79 -5.82
CA LEU A 146 -4.62 2.99 -6.72
C LEU A 146 -3.13 3.26 -6.54
N ILE A 147 -2.35 2.20 -6.38
CA ILE A 147 -0.90 2.23 -6.28
C ILE A 147 -0.33 1.52 -7.51
N GLY A 148 0.35 2.25 -8.38
CA GLY A 148 0.88 1.68 -9.63
C GLY A 148 2.27 1.09 -9.45
N TYR A 149 2.48 -0.12 -9.97
CA TYR A 149 3.80 -0.72 -10.13
C TYR A 149 4.16 -0.74 -11.61
N CYS A 150 5.42 -0.45 -11.95
CA CYS A 150 5.87 -0.55 -13.33
C CYS A 150 6.13 -2.00 -13.70
N ARG A 151 5.76 -2.39 -14.92
CA ARG A 151 6.21 -3.66 -15.51
C ARG A 151 7.48 -3.42 -16.31
N LEU A 152 8.42 -4.35 -16.22
CA LEU A 152 9.71 -4.30 -16.91
C LEU A 152 10.03 -5.66 -17.52
N ASN A 153 10.75 -5.67 -18.64
CA ASN A 153 11.39 -6.88 -19.17
C ASN A 153 12.92 -6.76 -19.02
N PRO A 154 13.58 -7.63 -18.24
CA PRO A 154 15.04 -7.66 -18.15
C PRO A 154 15.75 -7.89 -19.51
N LEU A 155 15.08 -8.47 -20.51
CA LEU A 155 15.60 -8.66 -21.86
C LEU A 155 15.76 -7.36 -22.65
N ASP A 156 15.17 -6.25 -22.18
CA ASP A 156 15.46 -4.90 -22.72
C ASP A 156 16.81 -4.35 -22.20
N GLU A 157 17.54 -5.14 -21.41
CA GLU A 157 18.90 -4.87 -20.97
C GLU A 157 19.02 -3.50 -20.25
N LYS A 158 19.92 -2.64 -20.72
CA LYS A 158 20.12 -1.29 -20.19
C LYS A 158 18.85 -0.44 -20.28
N LEU A 159 18.02 -0.64 -21.30
CA LEU A 159 16.78 0.12 -21.47
C LEU A 159 15.77 -0.21 -20.36
N ALA A 160 15.79 -1.43 -19.81
CA ALA A 160 14.97 -1.79 -18.66
C ALA A 160 15.34 -0.96 -17.41
N ILE A 161 16.63 -0.66 -17.21
CA ILE A 161 17.11 0.18 -16.11
C ILE A 161 16.71 1.64 -16.31
N GLU A 162 16.82 2.14 -17.54
CA GLU A 162 16.37 3.51 -17.88
C GLU A 162 14.86 3.67 -17.69
N GLU A 163 14.07 2.67 -18.08
CA GLU A 163 12.62 2.66 -17.89
C GLU A 163 12.24 2.56 -16.40
N LEU A 164 12.97 1.76 -15.61
CA LEU A 164 12.79 1.71 -14.17
C LEU A 164 12.99 3.09 -13.54
N ASP A 165 14.09 3.77 -13.86
CA ASP A 165 14.37 5.10 -13.34
C ASP A 165 13.29 6.11 -13.73
N TYR A 166 12.84 6.07 -14.99
CA TYR A 166 11.74 6.89 -15.47
C TYR A 166 10.44 6.62 -14.70
N CYS A 167 10.07 5.35 -14.54
CA CYS A 167 8.87 4.92 -13.83
C CYS A 167 8.83 5.40 -12.38
N ILE A 168 9.92 5.21 -11.63
CA ILE A 168 9.95 5.57 -10.21
C ILE A 168 10.11 7.09 -10.04
N GLN A 169 11.07 7.71 -10.75
CA GLN A 169 11.42 9.11 -10.49
C GLN A 169 10.52 10.12 -11.19
N LYS A 170 10.04 9.80 -12.40
CA LYS A 170 9.22 10.72 -13.21
C LYS A 170 7.75 10.37 -13.14
N LEU A 171 7.41 9.10 -13.35
CA LEU A 171 6.01 8.69 -13.28
C LEU A 171 5.51 8.55 -11.85
N GLY A 172 6.37 8.25 -10.87
CA GLY A 172 6.02 8.08 -9.44
C GLY A 172 5.44 6.71 -9.09
N LEU A 173 5.64 5.71 -9.96
CA LEU A 173 5.25 4.32 -9.66
C LEU A 173 6.03 3.81 -8.44
N SER A 174 5.39 2.96 -7.64
CA SER A 174 5.84 2.63 -6.27
C SER A 174 6.37 1.20 -6.11
N GLY A 175 6.53 0.46 -7.21
CA GLY A 175 6.98 -0.92 -7.21
C GLY A 175 7.22 -1.45 -8.62
N ILE A 176 7.68 -2.69 -8.71
CA ILE A 176 8.09 -3.35 -9.96
C ILE A 176 7.34 -4.68 -10.10
N LYS A 177 6.81 -4.99 -11.28
CA LYS A 177 6.28 -6.30 -11.67
C LYS A 177 7.17 -6.92 -12.72
N LEU A 178 7.56 -8.16 -12.50
CA LEU A 178 8.34 -8.99 -13.42
C LEU A 178 7.55 -10.26 -13.70
N HIS A 179 7.53 -10.73 -14.96
CA HIS A 179 6.76 -11.90 -15.33
C HIS A 179 7.59 -12.90 -16.15
N PRO A 180 8.45 -13.71 -15.51
CA PRO A 180 9.36 -14.63 -16.20
C PRO A 180 8.72 -15.46 -17.32
N LEU A 181 7.51 -16.00 -17.09
CA LEU A 181 6.84 -16.87 -18.06
C LEU A 181 6.33 -16.11 -19.29
N SER A 182 5.43 -15.15 -19.12
CA SER A 182 4.90 -14.35 -20.23
C SER A 182 5.96 -13.53 -20.95
N ASP A 183 7.03 -13.13 -20.27
CA ASP A 183 8.12 -12.36 -20.88
C ASP A 183 9.25 -13.26 -21.44
N GLU A 184 9.07 -14.58 -21.44
CA GLU A 184 9.92 -15.59 -22.07
C GLU A 184 11.38 -15.65 -21.55
N TRP A 185 11.57 -15.48 -20.24
CA TRP A 185 12.87 -15.66 -19.57
C TRP A 185 12.80 -16.62 -18.37
N ASN A 186 11.88 -17.58 -18.41
CA ASN A 186 11.66 -18.61 -17.37
C ASN A 186 12.48 -19.91 -17.58
N GLU A 187 13.62 -19.83 -18.25
CA GLU A 187 14.48 -20.98 -18.53
C GLU A 187 15.75 -20.97 -17.66
N ARG A 188 16.30 -22.16 -17.39
CA ARG A 188 17.50 -22.32 -16.55
C ARG A 188 18.66 -21.47 -17.06
N ASP A 189 18.85 -21.44 -18.37
CA ASP A 189 20.00 -20.79 -19.00
C ASP A 189 19.93 -19.27 -18.83
N TYR A 190 18.72 -18.69 -18.83
CA TYR A 190 18.53 -17.29 -18.50
C TYR A 190 19.06 -16.97 -17.09
N PHE A 191 18.65 -17.75 -16.08
CA PHE A 191 19.06 -17.49 -14.70
C PHE A 191 20.54 -17.77 -14.43
N ALA A 192 21.12 -18.75 -15.12
CA ALA A 192 22.52 -19.14 -14.97
C ALA A 192 23.50 -18.14 -15.61
N GLU A 193 23.21 -17.67 -16.83
CA GLU A 193 24.19 -16.93 -17.64
C GLU A 193 23.76 -15.49 -17.95
N ASN A 194 22.45 -15.24 -18.04
CA ASN A 194 21.91 -13.98 -18.57
C ASN A 194 21.15 -13.13 -17.52
N SER A 195 21.22 -13.50 -16.24
CA SER A 195 20.52 -12.81 -15.13
C SER A 195 21.14 -11.49 -14.71
N PHE A 196 22.18 -11.00 -15.41
CA PHE A 196 22.86 -9.74 -15.10
C PHE A 196 21.89 -8.56 -14.99
N TRP A 197 21.05 -8.35 -16.00
CA TRP A 197 20.11 -7.24 -16.00
C TRP A 197 19.00 -7.38 -14.96
N LEU A 198 18.57 -8.60 -14.67
CA LEU A 198 17.66 -8.88 -13.55
C LEU A 198 18.31 -8.47 -12.21
N LYS A 199 19.57 -8.84 -11.97
CA LYS A 199 20.30 -8.41 -10.76
C LYS A 199 20.42 -6.89 -10.69
N GLU A 200 20.72 -6.21 -11.79
CA GLU A 200 20.79 -4.74 -11.83
C GLU A 200 19.44 -4.08 -11.55
N ILE A 201 18.33 -4.65 -12.03
CA ILE A 201 16.97 -4.21 -11.68
C ILE A 201 16.73 -4.35 -10.18
N LEU A 202 17.10 -5.50 -9.58
CA LEU A 202 16.90 -5.73 -8.14
C LEU A 202 17.80 -4.83 -7.27
N LYS A 203 19.05 -4.57 -7.68
CA LYS A 203 19.92 -3.58 -7.02
C LYS A 203 19.32 -2.18 -7.09
N ARG A 204 18.73 -1.82 -8.22
CA ARG A 204 18.02 -0.54 -8.38
C ARG A 204 16.76 -0.47 -7.53
N ALA A 205 16.02 -1.57 -7.42
CA ALA A 205 14.85 -1.68 -6.54
C ALA A 205 15.24 -1.45 -5.07
N LEU A 206 16.33 -2.07 -4.60
CA LEU A 206 16.89 -1.84 -3.26
C LEU A 206 17.23 -0.36 -3.05
N LYS A 207 17.93 0.26 -4.01
CA LYS A 207 18.28 1.69 -3.96
C LYS A 207 17.05 2.58 -3.80
N TYR A 208 15.95 2.27 -4.49
CA TYR A 208 14.69 3.02 -4.36
C TYR A 208 13.80 2.53 -3.23
N SER A 209 14.16 1.44 -2.56
CA SER A 209 13.38 0.78 -1.51
C SER A 209 11.97 0.40 -1.99
N VAL A 210 11.84 0.09 -3.28
CA VAL A 210 10.58 -0.30 -3.91
C VAL A 210 10.47 -1.83 -3.98
N PRO A 211 9.28 -2.40 -3.73
CA PRO A 211 9.06 -3.83 -3.81
C PRO A 211 9.04 -4.33 -5.26
N VAL A 212 9.49 -5.57 -5.45
CA VAL A 212 9.49 -6.29 -6.72
C VAL A 212 8.62 -7.52 -6.59
N ILE A 213 7.55 -7.60 -7.37
CA ILE A 213 6.69 -8.79 -7.46
C ILE A 213 7.01 -9.59 -8.71
N PHE A 214 7.31 -10.88 -8.51
CA PHE A 214 7.48 -11.85 -9.56
C PHE A 214 6.17 -12.62 -9.76
N ASP A 215 5.65 -12.63 -10.98
CA ASP A 215 4.64 -13.61 -11.36
C ASP A 215 5.26 -15.01 -11.44
N CYS A 216 4.98 -15.85 -10.44
CA CYS A 216 5.69 -17.10 -10.25
C CYS A 216 4.72 -18.23 -9.92
N ARG A 217 4.44 -19.09 -10.91
CA ARG A 217 3.54 -20.24 -10.74
C ARG A 217 4.28 -21.57 -10.58
N PHE A 218 5.60 -21.58 -10.69
CA PHE A 218 6.42 -22.79 -10.72
C PHE A 218 7.55 -22.77 -9.69
N VAL A 219 7.79 -23.93 -9.07
CA VAL A 219 8.84 -24.12 -8.04
C VAL A 219 10.24 -23.83 -8.58
N ASN A 220 10.53 -24.14 -9.84
CA ASN A 220 11.84 -23.83 -10.44
C ASN A 220 12.09 -22.32 -10.51
N THR A 221 11.07 -21.55 -10.88
CA THR A 221 11.15 -20.08 -10.90
C THR A 221 11.39 -19.54 -9.49
N LEU A 222 10.66 -20.07 -8.49
CA LEU A 222 10.90 -19.73 -7.09
C LEU A 222 12.34 -20.03 -6.66
N LYS A 223 12.89 -21.19 -7.05
CA LYS A 223 14.27 -21.58 -6.74
C LYS A 223 15.28 -20.58 -7.28
N TRP A 224 15.09 -20.12 -8.50
CA TRP A 224 15.99 -19.13 -9.09
C TRP A 224 15.86 -17.75 -8.44
N ILE A 225 14.63 -17.32 -8.14
CA ILE A 225 14.39 -16.07 -7.37
C ILE A 225 15.09 -16.15 -6.02
N TYR A 226 14.91 -17.25 -5.29
CA TYR A 226 15.52 -17.44 -3.97
C TYR A 226 17.05 -17.37 -4.04
N ASN A 227 17.66 -18.08 -5.00
CA ASN A 227 19.12 -18.05 -5.19
C ASN A 227 19.63 -16.64 -5.51
N ILE A 228 18.96 -15.89 -6.40
CA ILE A 228 19.35 -14.51 -6.73
C ILE A 228 19.28 -13.60 -5.50
N VAL A 229 18.27 -13.77 -4.63
CA VAL A 229 18.18 -12.98 -3.40
C VAL A 229 19.35 -13.26 -2.46
N LEU A 230 19.74 -14.53 -2.29
CA LEU A 230 20.91 -14.91 -1.48
C LEU A 230 22.20 -14.34 -2.07
N GLU A 231 22.40 -14.45 -3.38
CA GLU A 231 23.57 -13.90 -4.06
C GLU A 231 23.68 -12.37 -3.89
N LEU A 232 22.56 -11.65 -4.02
CA LEU A 232 22.53 -10.21 -3.82
C LEU A 232 22.80 -9.83 -2.37
N GLU A 233 22.21 -10.54 -1.40
CA GLU A 233 22.50 -10.29 0.02
C GLU A 233 24.00 -10.46 0.30
N GLU A 234 24.61 -11.55 -0.17
CA GLU A 234 26.05 -11.77 -0.03
C GLU A 234 26.88 -10.66 -0.70
N GLU A 235 26.50 -10.25 -1.91
CA GLU A 235 27.16 -9.16 -2.62
C GLU A 235 27.10 -7.86 -1.81
N PHE A 236 25.93 -7.51 -1.27
CA PHE A 236 25.76 -6.31 -0.46
C PHE A 236 26.53 -6.37 0.86
N ILE A 237 26.55 -7.52 1.54
CA ILE A 237 27.34 -7.72 2.76
C ILE A 237 28.84 -7.57 2.46
N LYS A 238 29.35 -8.16 1.36
CA LYS A 238 30.74 -7.99 0.90
C LYS A 238 31.07 -6.52 0.63
N ASN A 239 30.10 -5.76 0.15
CA ASN A 239 30.17 -4.31 -0.04
C ASN A 239 29.86 -3.48 1.24
N ARG A 240 29.88 -4.11 2.42
CA ARG A 240 29.74 -3.49 3.75
C ARG A 240 28.36 -2.87 4.04
N PHE A 241 27.32 -3.30 3.35
CA PHE A 241 25.95 -2.97 3.76
C PHE A 241 25.54 -3.82 4.97
N GLU A 242 24.89 -3.21 5.94
CA GLU A 242 24.37 -3.92 7.11
C GLU A 242 23.10 -4.72 6.76
N LYS A 243 22.94 -5.90 7.35
CA LYS A 243 21.75 -6.75 7.17
C LYS A 243 20.43 -6.00 7.40
N PRO A 244 20.25 -5.20 8.48
CA PRO A 244 19.03 -4.42 8.68
C PRO A 244 18.73 -3.45 7.53
N TYR A 245 19.75 -2.86 6.90
CA TYR A 245 19.57 -2.02 5.73
C TYR A 245 19.09 -2.84 4.52
N ILE A 246 19.70 -4.00 4.27
CA ILE A 246 19.29 -4.88 3.16
C ILE A 246 17.85 -5.34 3.36
N TYR A 247 17.53 -5.88 4.54
CA TYR A 247 16.21 -6.45 4.85
C TYR A 247 15.08 -5.42 4.81
N LYS A 248 15.40 -4.16 5.12
CA LYS A 248 14.44 -3.05 5.03
C LYS A 248 14.16 -2.61 3.60
N ASN A 249 15.14 -2.70 2.70
CA ASN A 249 15.10 -2.05 1.39
C ASN A 249 14.96 -3.03 0.22
N LEU A 250 15.42 -4.27 0.34
CA LEU A 250 15.21 -5.33 -0.63
C LEU A 250 13.93 -6.10 -0.27
N LYS A 251 12.92 -5.98 -1.13
CA LYS A 251 11.58 -6.51 -0.89
C LYS A 251 11.10 -7.26 -2.11
N ILE A 252 11.11 -8.59 -2.03
CA ILE A 252 10.77 -9.50 -3.12
C ILE A 252 9.46 -10.20 -2.78
N ILE A 253 8.50 -10.13 -3.70
CA ILE A 253 7.20 -10.76 -3.56
C ILE A 253 7.10 -11.87 -4.60
N VAL A 254 6.71 -13.06 -4.16
CA VAL A 254 6.37 -14.19 -5.03
C VAL A 254 4.84 -14.21 -5.16
N ALA A 255 4.33 -13.97 -6.36
CA ALA A 255 2.89 -14.07 -6.61
C ALA A 255 2.43 -15.52 -6.68
N HIS A 256 1.15 -15.74 -6.44
CA HIS A 256 0.41 -16.99 -6.53
C HIS A 256 1.03 -18.15 -5.74
N ILE A 257 1.46 -17.89 -4.50
CA ILE A 257 2.13 -18.91 -3.69
C ILE A 257 1.23 -20.12 -3.41
N GLY A 258 -0.09 -19.96 -3.58
CA GLY A 258 -1.06 -21.05 -3.50
C GLY A 258 -0.88 -22.16 -4.53
N PHE A 259 -0.17 -21.91 -5.63
CA PHE A 259 0.19 -22.96 -6.60
C PHE A 259 1.52 -23.65 -6.27
N LEU A 260 2.25 -23.14 -5.28
CA LEU A 260 3.57 -23.63 -4.87
C LEU A 260 3.41 -24.49 -3.60
N ASN A 261 3.20 -25.79 -3.77
CA ASN A 261 3.15 -26.73 -2.64
C ASN A 261 4.49 -27.44 -2.46
N ASP A 262 5.53 -26.71 -2.06
CA ASP A 262 6.90 -27.19 -1.94
C ASP A 262 7.59 -26.62 -0.69
N ASP A 263 8.45 -27.39 -0.03
CA ASP A 263 9.16 -26.96 1.18
C ASP A 263 10.11 -25.77 0.93
N LEU A 264 10.54 -25.59 -0.31
CA LEU A 264 11.28 -24.43 -0.75
C LEU A 264 10.48 -23.13 -0.59
N LEU A 265 9.14 -23.16 -0.73
CA LEU A 265 8.30 -21.97 -0.52
C LEU A 265 8.47 -21.45 0.91
N PHE A 266 8.34 -22.33 1.91
CA PHE A 266 8.40 -21.92 3.31
C PHE A 266 9.82 -21.50 3.69
N SER A 267 10.84 -22.15 3.13
CA SER A 267 12.24 -21.73 3.27
C SER A 267 12.47 -20.33 2.70
N ALA A 268 11.92 -20.05 1.51
CA ALA A 268 12.01 -18.75 0.88
C ALA A 268 11.27 -17.68 1.71
N LEU A 269 10.04 -17.94 2.17
CA LEU A 269 9.26 -16.99 2.99
C LEU A 269 9.86 -16.75 4.38
N SER A 270 10.69 -17.67 4.89
CA SER A 270 11.44 -17.47 6.13
C SER A 270 12.49 -16.37 5.97
N HIS A 271 12.98 -16.15 4.74
CA HIS A 271 13.96 -15.11 4.43
C HIS A 271 13.40 -13.69 4.67
N PRO A 272 14.13 -12.77 5.33
CA PRO A 272 13.67 -11.41 5.64
C PRO A 272 13.17 -10.60 4.43
N CYS A 273 13.83 -10.77 3.27
CA CYS A 273 13.52 -10.02 2.05
C CYS A 273 12.39 -10.61 1.19
N ILE A 274 11.88 -11.82 1.48
CA ILE A 274 10.91 -12.51 0.61
C ILE A 274 9.54 -12.55 1.27
N TYR A 275 8.52 -12.30 0.45
CA TYR A 275 7.10 -12.21 0.80
C TYR A 275 6.29 -12.98 -0.25
N GLY A 276 5.04 -13.30 0.05
CA GLY A 276 4.14 -14.01 -0.84
C GLY A 276 2.79 -13.30 -0.97
N ASP A 277 2.17 -13.39 -2.15
CA ASP A 277 0.75 -13.06 -2.26
C ASP A 277 -0.11 -14.34 -2.19
N LEU A 278 -1.35 -14.19 -1.72
CA LEU A 278 -2.33 -15.28 -1.58
C LEU A 278 -3.27 -15.38 -2.77
N THR A 279 -2.89 -14.78 -3.89
CA THR A 279 -3.75 -14.63 -5.06
C THR A 279 -3.99 -15.99 -5.74
N GLY A 280 -5.23 -16.26 -6.16
CA GLY A 280 -5.61 -17.53 -6.80
C GLY A 280 -5.91 -18.69 -5.85
N LEU A 281 -5.89 -18.45 -4.53
CA LEU A 281 -6.35 -19.39 -3.52
C LEU A 281 -7.86 -19.28 -3.31
N PHE A 282 -8.52 -20.41 -3.10
CA PHE A 282 -9.94 -20.50 -2.81
C PHE A 282 -10.28 -21.74 -1.99
N SER A 283 -11.44 -21.70 -1.33
CA SER A 283 -12.01 -22.79 -0.54
C SER A 283 -11.01 -23.37 0.50
N SER A 284 -10.92 -24.69 0.66
CA SER A 284 -10.07 -25.33 1.67
C SER A 284 -8.58 -25.05 1.50
N ARG A 285 -8.13 -24.70 0.29
CA ARG A 285 -6.70 -24.47 0.01
C ARG A 285 -6.15 -23.27 0.78
N THR A 286 -6.97 -22.26 1.03
CA THR A 286 -6.58 -21.12 1.86
C THR A 286 -6.23 -21.59 3.28
N ARG A 287 -7.08 -22.44 3.87
CA ARG A 287 -6.82 -23.03 5.20
C ARG A 287 -5.53 -23.85 5.18
N ASP A 288 -5.43 -24.82 4.29
CA ASP A 288 -4.31 -25.76 4.25
C ASP A 288 -2.96 -25.05 4.03
N LEU A 289 -2.93 -23.99 3.22
CA LEU A 289 -1.74 -23.14 3.08
C LEU A 289 -1.44 -22.36 4.37
N THR A 290 -2.43 -21.74 5.01
CA THR A 290 -2.18 -21.02 6.28
C THR A 290 -1.72 -21.94 7.41
N ASP A 291 -2.14 -23.21 7.40
CA ASP A 291 -1.62 -24.25 8.29
C ASP A 291 -0.14 -24.48 8.01
N SER A 292 0.20 -24.75 6.76
CA SER A 292 1.59 -24.96 6.36
C SER A 292 2.47 -23.73 6.61
N LEU A 293 1.97 -22.51 6.41
CA LEU A 293 2.69 -21.27 6.69
C LEU A 293 3.02 -21.12 8.17
N GLN A 294 2.05 -21.36 9.05
CA GLN A 294 2.26 -21.29 10.50
C GLN A 294 3.26 -22.31 11.00
N ASP A 295 3.23 -23.51 10.44
CA ASP A 295 4.07 -24.62 10.92
C ASP A 295 5.49 -24.58 10.35
N LYS A 296 5.67 -24.06 9.12
CA LYS A 296 6.92 -24.20 8.36
C LYS A 296 7.70 -22.91 8.13
N VAL A 297 7.08 -21.72 8.24
CA VAL A 297 7.80 -20.45 8.08
C VAL A 297 8.49 -20.09 9.39
N VAL A 298 9.82 -20.00 9.34
CA VAL A 298 10.67 -19.76 10.51
C VAL A 298 11.03 -18.29 10.61
N CYS A 299 10.88 -17.72 11.81
CA CYS A 299 11.35 -16.37 12.10
C CYS A 299 12.88 -16.33 12.22
N PRO A 300 13.58 -15.49 11.43
CA PRO A 300 15.04 -15.39 11.47
C PRO A 300 15.55 -14.38 12.52
N PHE A 301 14.68 -13.87 13.39
CA PHE A 301 14.99 -12.80 14.35
C PHE A 301 14.93 -13.35 15.78
N ASP A 302 16.09 -13.69 16.33
CA ASP A 302 16.21 -14.30 17.67
C ASP A 302 15.78 -13.35 18.81
N ASP A 303 15.79 -12.04 18.55
CA ASP A 303 15.41 -10.99 19.50
C ASP A 303 13.90 -10.77 19.58
N TRP A 304 13.11 -11.39 18.69
CA TRP A 304 11.65 -11.32 18.73
C TRP A 304 11.07 -12.13 19.88
N THR A 305 9.93 -11.70 20.42
CA THR A 305 9.23 -12.46 21.46
C THR A 305 8.70 -13.80 20.90
N PRO A 306 8.48 -14.83 21.74
CA PRO A 306 7.91 -16.10 21.28
C PRO A 306 6.59 -15.95 20.51
N LEU A 307 5.77 -14.96 20.88
CA LEU A 307 4.51 -14.68 20.20
C LEU A 307 4.73 -14.09 18.80
N GLU A 308 5.67 -13.16 18.65
CA GLU A 308 6.04 -12.58 17.36
C GLU A 308 6.67 -13.63 16.45
N GLN A 309 7.55 -14.48 16.99
CA GLN A 309 8.14 -15.60 16.25
C GLN A 309 7.07 -16.58 15.76
N LYS A 310 6.11 -16.97 16.63
CA LYS A 310 4.99 -17.86 16.28
C LYS A 310 4.16 -17.33 15.10
N TYR A 311 4.01 -16.01 15.01
CA TYR A 311 3.12 -15.38 14.04
C TYR A 311 3.84 -14.62 12.91
N TYR A 312 5.16 -14.79 12.81
CA TYR A 312 5.99 -14.17 11.78
C TYR A 312 5.48 -14.45 10.36
N TRP A 313 4.95 -15.64 10.10
CA TRP A 313 4.38 -16.00 8.80
C TRP A 313 3.31 -15.01 8.30
N SER A 314 2.55 -14.39 9.21
CA SER A 314 1.51 -13.43 8.86
C SER A 314 2.07 -12.12 8.30
N THR A 315 3.30 -11.76 8.71
CA THR A 315 4.01 -10.58 8.18
C THR A 315 4.65 -10.85 6.82
N LYS A 316 4.51 -12.08 6.31
CA LYS A 316 5.12 -12.53 5.06
C LYS A 316 4.17 -12.67 3.90
N VAL A 317 2.87 -12.72 4.19
CA VAL A 317 1.87 -12.92 3.15
C VAL A 317 0.77 -11.87 3.22
N PHE A 318 0.17 -11.60 2.07
CA PHE A 318 -0.94 -10.66 1.95
C PHE A 318 -1.92 -11.12 0.86
N MET A 319 -3.16 -10.63 0.94
CA MET A 319 -4.21 -10.96 -0.03
C MET A 319 -4.10 -10.14 -1.32
N GLY A 320 -4.44 -10.77 -2.45
CA GLY A 320 -4.57 -10.12 -3.76
C GLY A 320 -5.61 -10.82 -4.63
N SER A 321 -6.15 -10.13 -5.63
CA SER A 321 -7.27 -10.62 -6.45
C SER A 321 -6.90 -11.13 -7.83
N ASP A 322 -5.78 -10.69 -8.42
CA ASP A 322 -5.43 -10.86 -9.83
C ASP A 322 -6.50 -10.39 -10.82
N PHE A 323 -7.40 -9.48 -10.44
CA PHE A 323 -8.46 -9.06 -11.37
C PHE A 323 -7.84 -8.50 -12.66
N THR A 324 -8.20 -9.00 -13.86
CA THR A 324 -9.43 -9.73 -14.21
C THR A 324 -9.30 -11.24 -14.42
N TYR A 325 -8.22 -11.88 -13.97
CA TYR A 325 -8.04 -13.33 -14.14
C TYR A 325 -8.84 -14.17 -13.15
N PHE A 326 -9.05 -13.68 -11.92
CA PHE A 326 -9.93 -14.33 -10.95
C PHE A 326 -11.20 -13.53 -10.68
N GLU A 327 -12.24 -14.29 -10.39
CA GLU A 327 -13.58 -13.80 -10.08
C GLU A 327 -13.78 -13.47 -8.60
N ALA A 328 -14.84 -12.72 -8.30
CA ALA A 328 -15.14 -12.23 -6.96
C ALA A 328 -15.24 -13.33 -5.89
N PHE A 329 -15.70 -14.53 -6.26
CA PHE A 329 -15.88 -15.62 -5.31
C PHE A 329 -14.56 -16.11 -4.70
N HIS A 330 -13.44 -16.01 -5.41
CA HIS A 330 -12.13 -16.40 -4.87
C HIS A 330 -11.73 -15.52 -3.67
N ILE A 331 -11.97 -14.21 -3.78
CA ILE A 331 -11.71 -13.28 -2.67
C ILE A 331 -12.71 -13.46 -1.53
N VAL A 332 -13.99 -13.69 -1.85
CA VAL A 332 -15.02 -13.93 -0.83
C VAL A 332 -14.67 -15.16 0.02
N ASP A 333 -14.24 -16.26 -0.59
CA ASP A 333 -13.82 -17.46 0.13
C ASP A 333 -12.67 -17.19 1.11
N GLN A 334 -11.66 -16.41 0.68
CA GLN A 334 -10.54 -16.03 1.55
C GLN A 334 -11.00 -15.15 2.73
N LEU A 335 -11.85 -14.14 2.46
CA LEU A 335 -12.39 -13.26 3.50
C LEU A 335 -13.26 -14.03 4.51
N LEU A 336 -14.11 -14.95 4.03
CA LEU A 336 -14.93 -15.80 4.90
C LEU A 336 -14.07 -16.68 5.81
N TYR A 337 -12.96 -17.23 5.29
CA TYR A 337 -12.02 -17.98 6.11
C TYR A 337 -11.33 -17.08 7.16
N PHE A 338 -10.77 -15.94 6.77
CA PHE A 338 -10.10 -15.04 7.71
C PHE A 338 -11.04 -14.49 8.78
N PHE A 339 -12.34 -14.38 8.49
CA PHE A 339 -13.37 -13.95 9.44
C PHE A 339 -14.10 -15.10 10.15
N SER A 340 -13.59 -16.33 10.03
CA SER A 340 -14.18 -17.49 10.68
C SER A 340 -13.72 -17.71 12.12
N GLU A 341 -14.51 -18.48 12.86
CA GLU A 341 -14.18 -18.98 14.20
C GLU A 341 -12.97 -19.91 14.16
N ASP A 342 -12.81 -20.71 13.09
CA ASP A 342 -11.69 -21.63 12.93
C ASP A 342 -10.37 -20.87 12.79
N PHE A 343 -10.34 -19.85 11.91
CA PHE A 343 -9.15 -19.01 11.78
C PHE A 343 -8.89 -18.20 13.05
N TYR A 344 -9.94 -17.67 13.70
CA TYR A 344 -9.82 -16.95 14.96
C TYR A 344 -9.18 -17.80 16.07
N LYS A 345 -9.58 -19.07 16.20
CA LYS A 345 -8.95 -20.01 17.15
C LYS A 345 -7.51 -20.32 16.78
N LYS A 346 -7.22 -20.54 15.50
CA LYS A 346 -5.86 -20.82 14.99
C LYS A 346 -4.85 -19.72 15.36
N ILE A 347 -5.29 -18.46 15.30
CA ILE A 347 -4.46 -17.29 15.63
C ILE A 347 -4.55 -16.89 17.11
N ASP A 348 -5.06 -17.76 17.98
CA ASP A 348 -5.28 -17.50 19.41
C ASP A 348 -6.06 -16.19 19.69
N GLY A 349 -6.97 -15.82 18.78
CA GLY A 349 -7.72 -14.57 18.83
C GLY A 349 -6.92 -13.30 18.51
N ASN A 350 -5.69 -13.43 18.03
CA ASN A 350 -4.82 -12.30 17.69
C ASN A 350 -5.25 -11.62 16.38
N ILE A 351 -6.18 -10.68 16.47
CA ILE A 351 -6.74 -9.96 15.32
C ILE A 351 -5.70 -9.15 14.50
N SER A 352 -4.50 -8.88 15.03
CA SER A 352 -3.45 -8.22 14.24
C SER A 352 -2.97 -9.11 13.08
N ILE A 353 -3.11 -10.43 13.22
CA ILE A 353 -2.82 -11.39 12.15
C ILE A 353 -3.74 -11.19 10.96
N ILE A 354 -5.04 -11.00 11.21
CA ILE A 354 -6.01 -10.68 10.14
C ILE A 354 -5.61 -9.37 9.46
N GLN A 355 -5.27 -8.34 10.24
CA GLN A 355 -4.86 -7.04 9.70
C GLN A 355 -3.55 -7.13 8.87
N ASN A 356 -2.58 -7.96 9.27
CA ASN A 356 -1.37 -8.25 8.49
C ASN A 356 -1.70 -8.81 7.11
N LEU A 357 -2.57 -9.84 7.06
CA LEU A 357 -2.99 -10.48 5.82
C LEU A 357 -3.78 -9.54 4.89
N LEU A 358 -4.62 -8.68 5.47
CA LEU A 358 -5.50 -7.79 4.72
C LEU A 358 -4.82 -6.51 4.24
N SER A 359 -3.81 -5.98 4.94
CA SER A 359 -3.14 -4.75 4.49
C SER A 359 -1.79 -4.42 5.11
N ASP A 360 -1.54 -4.72 6.39
CA ASP A 360 -0.34 -4.20 7.06
C ASP A 360 0.95 -4.71 6.42
N THR A 361 0.99 -5.99 6.01
CA THR A 361 2.15 -6.56 5.32
C THR A 361 2.46 -5.78 4.04
N ILE A 362 1.48 -5.61 3.15
CA ILE A 362 1.70 -4.93 1.87
C ILE A 362 2.00 -3.43 2.04
N LEU A 363 1.39 -2.75 3.02
CA LEU A 363 1.72 -1.35 3.33
C LEU A 363 3.18 -1.16 3.77
N ASN A 364 3.70 -2.08 4.60
CA ASN A 364 5.10 -2.07 5.04
C ASN A 364 6.07 -2.32 3.87
N LEU A 365 5.62 -2.96 2.80
CA LEU A 365 6.44 -3.19 1.62
C LEU A 365 6.61 -1.95 0.75
N LEU A 366 5.66 -1.02 0.78
CA LEU A 366 5.74 0.18 -0.03
C LEU A 366 6.87 1.12 0.46
N PRO A 367 7.57 1.84 -0.43
CA PRO A 367 8.74 2.66 -0.08
C PRO A 367 8.38 3.81 0.87
N ASN A 368 8.99 4.00 2.04
CA ASN A 368 8.68 5.20 2.83
C ASN A 368 9.12 6.43 2.03
N ASP A 369 8.16 7.25 1.58
CA ASP A 369 8.34 8.34 0.61
C ASP A 369 9.41 9.38 0.99
N PHE A 370 9.83 9.37 2.27
CA PHE A 370 10.86 10.22 2.86
C PHE A 370 12.31 9.85 2.48
N GLN A 371 12.56 8.76 1.75
CA GLN A 371 13.93 8.33 1.40
C GLN A 371 14.32 8.55 -0.07
N LEU A 372 13.43 9.09 -0.91
CA LEU A 372 13.80 9.49 -2.28
C LEU A 372 14.75 10.69 -2.24
N ASN A 373 16.06 10.40 -2.14
CA ASN A 373 17.19 11.33 -2.28
C ASN A 373 17.15 12.58 -1.38
N SER A 374 17.28 12.40 -0.06
CA SER A 374 17.95 13.43 0.73
C SER A 374 19.45 13.39 0.41
N ILE A 375 19.87 14.09 -0.66
CA ILE A 375 21.24 14.61 -0.71
C ILE A 375 21.34 15.54 0.52
N PRO A 376 22.35 15.39 1.39
CA PRO A 376 22.50 16.26 2.56
C PRO A 376 22.88 17.66 2.08
N ASN A 377 21.88 18.46 1.69
CA ASN A 377 22.05 19.88 1.45
C ASN A 377 22.04 20.62 2.79
N THR A 378 23.07 21.43 2.97
CA THR A 378 23.40 22.18 4.17
C THR A 378 22.36 23.28 4.46
N SER A 379 21.86 23.25 5.70
CA SER A 379 21.35 24.37 6.52
C SER A 379 20.63 25.56 5.83
N LYS A 380 19.61 25.32 5.01
CA LYS A 380 18.60 26.36 4.74
C LYS A 380 17.41 26.23 5.70
N SER A 381 16.89 27.37 6.16
CA SER A 381 15.79 27.47 7.12
C SER A 381 14.51 26.86 6.55
N LYS A 382 13.99 25.81 7.20
CA LYS A 382 12.81 25.07 6.75
C LYS A 382 11.53 25.80 7.16
N ASN A 383 10.68 26.10 6.18
CA ASN A 383 9.35 26.66 6.43
C ASN A 383 8.34 25.51 6.55
N VAL A 384 7.79 25.29 7.75
CA VAL A 384 6.69 24.34 7.96
C VAL A 384 5.50 25.10 8.51
N THR A 385 4.36 24.96 7.85
CA THR A 385 3.09 25.51 8.34
C THR A 385 2.20 24.36 8.79
N SER A 386 1.70 24.43 10.03
CA SER A 386 0.74 23.48 10.58
C SER A 386 -0.63 24.15 10.76
N LEU A 387 -1.70 23.45 10.41
CA LEU A 387 -3.08 23.93 10.56
C LEU A 387 -3.88 22.90 11.36
N ILE A 388 -4.61 23.36 12.39
CA ILE A 388 -5.41 22.48 13.27
C ILE A 388 -6.90 22.71 13.01
N PHE A 389 -7.64 21.63 12.70
CA PHE A 389 -9.07 21.69 12.33
C PHE A 389 -9.92 20.77 13.18
N ASN A 390 -11.20 21.06 13.35
CA ASN A 390 -12.17 20.04 13.77
C ASN A 390 -12.56 19.13 12.59
N GLN A 391 -13.19 17.97 12.81
CA GLN A 391 -13.56 17.02 11.73
C GLN A 391 -14.36 17.65 10.56
N ASN A 392 -15.36 18.48 10.87
CA ASN A 392 -16.21 19.08 9.85
C ASN A 392 -15.42 20.08 9.01
N LEU A 393 -14.58 20.87 9.68
CA LEU A 393 -13.71 21.84 9.05
C LEU A 393 -12.58 21.17 8.27
N TYR A 394 -12.04 20.06 8.78
CA TYR A 394 -11.05 19.22 8.11
C TYR A 394 -11.58 18.71 6.78
N ASN A 395 -12.78 18.12 6.77
CA ASN A 395 -13.39 17.62 5.55
C ASN A 395 -13.57 18.75 4.51
N LYS A 396 -13.98 19.94 4.96
CA LYS A 396 -14.11 21.13 4.11
C LYS A 396 -12.76 21.60 3.56
N VAL A 397 -11.77 21.76 4.43
CA VAL A 397 -10.41 22.21 4.08
C VAL A 397 -9.76 21.25 3.11
N ILE A 398 -9.80 19.94 3.39
CA ILE A 398 -9.27 18.92 2.52
C ILE A 398 -9.98 18.94 1.16
N SER A 399 -11.32 19.02 1.16
CA SER A 399 -12.08 19.16 -0.09
C SER A 399 -11.70 20.42 -0.88
N SER A 400 -11.50 21.56 -0.21
CA SER A 400 -11.03 22.80 -0.81
C SER A 400 -9.62 22.67 -1.39
N ILE A 401 -8.68 22.08 -0.64
CA ILE A 401 -7.32 21.78 -1.10
C ILE A 401 -7.37 20.91 -2.37
N PHE A 402 -8.15 19.82 -2.33
CA PHE A 402 -8.36 18.96 -3.50
C PHE A 402 -8.98 19.72 -4.68
N SER A 403 -9.94 20.62 -4.46
CA SER A 403 -10.52 21.44 -5.53
C SER A 403 -9.55 22.46 -6.11
N LEU A 404 -8.71 23.09 -5.29
CA LEU A 404 -7.65 24.00 -5.74
C LEU A 404 -6.64 23.23 -6.61
N PHE A 405 -6.32 22.01 -6.19
CA PHE A 405 -5.45 21.11 -6.94
C PHE A 405 -6.11 20.60 -8.22
N LYS A 406 -7.44 20.46 -8.23
CA LYS A 406 -8.24 20.10 -9.40
C LYS A 406 -8.22 21.21 -10.45
N ASN A 407 -8.38 22.48 -10.05
CA ASN A 407 -8.54 23.60 -10.96
C ASN A 407 -7.24 24.16 -11.55
N ASN A 408 -6.07 23.83 -10.98
CA ASN A 408 -4.76 24.12 -11.60
C ASN A 408 -4.44 23.10 -12.70
N GLU A 409 -5.24 23.09 -13.77
CA GLU A 409 -5.23 22.12 -14.88
C GLU A 409 -3.97 22.13 -15.77
N SER A 410 -3.02 23.03 -15.56
CA SER A 410 -1.90 23.23 -16.49
C SER A 410 -0.74 22.23 -16.37
N SER A 411 -0.71 21.34 -15.37
CA SER A 411 0.39 20.37 -15.24
C SER A 411 -0.04 18.95 -15.58
N ASN A 412 0.53 18.40 -16.66
CA ASN A 412 0.52 16.99 -17.08
C ASN A 412 1.11 16.00 -16.04
N ASN A 413 1.27 16.39 -14.78
CA ASN A 413 2.10 15.67 -13.82
C ASN A 413 1.27 14.80 -12.86
N PRO A 414 1.80 13.61 -12.53
CA PRO A 414 1.05 12.59 -11.84
C PRO A 414 0.71 12.94 -10.38
N ARG A 415 -0.47 12.56 -9.90
CA ARG A 415 -0.99 12.88 -8.55
C ARG A 415 -0.84 11.64 -7.68
N PHE A 416 -0.24 11.77 -6.50
CA PHE A 416 -0.03 10.64 -5.60
C PHE A 416 -0.65 10.89 -4.22
N PHE A 417 -1.40 9.92 -3.74
CA PHE A 417 -1.93 9.98 -2.39
C PHE A 417 -1.64 8.65 -1.70
N ARG A 418 -1.07 8.70 -0.50
CA ARG A 418 -0.66 7.51 0.24
C ARG A 418 -1.11 7.58 1.70
N ILE A 419 -1.44 6.43 2.25
CA ILE A 419 -1.68 6.28 3.68
C ILE A 419 -0.39 5.68 4.25
N ASP A 420 0.21 6.33 5.25
CA ASP A 420 1.47 5.89 5.85
C ASP A 420 1.25 5.53 7.32
N LYS A 421 1.95 4.51 7.79
CA LYS A 421 1.85 3.96 9.15
C LYS A 421 2.90 4.55 10.09
N ASP A 422 3.67 5.58 9.71
CA ASP A 422 4.77 6.10 10.57
C ASP A 422 4.25 6.84 11.83
N LEU A 423 3.73 6.04 12.76
CA LEU A 423 3.26 6.36 14.10
C LEU A 423 4.42 6.80 14.98
N ASN A 424 5.63 6.30 14.76
CA ASN A 424 6.79 6.63 15.60
C ASN A 424 7.23 8.08 15.43
N HIS A 425 7.19 8.61 14.21
CA HIS A 425 7.44 10.03 13.96
C HIS A 425 6.42 10.94 14.67
N PHE A 426 5.15 10.51 14.71
CA PHE A 426 4.07 11.25 15.36
C PHE A 426 4.06 11.06 16.89
N LYS A 427 4.43 9.89 17.40
CA LYS A 427 4.54 9.59 18.84
C LYS A 427 5.57 10.50 19.50
N GLN A 428 6.76 10.61 18.91
CA GLN A 428 7.80 11.56 19.35
C GLN A 428 7.32 13.02 19.36
N PHE A 429 6.41 13.39 18.45
CA PHE A 429 5.80 14.73 18.43
C PHE A 429 4.81 14.93 19.59
N LEU A 430 3.88 13.99 19.78
CA LEU A 430 2.89 14.05 20.85
C LEU A 430 3.55 14.02 22.23
N ASP A 431 4.62 13.24 22.40
CA ASP A 431 5.40 13.17 23.64
C ASP A 431 6.10 14.50 23.99
N SER A 432 6.31 15.38 23.00
CA SER A 432 6.93 16.68 23.19
C SER A 432 5.94 17.83 23.45
N ASP A 433 4.65 17.60 23.19
CA ASP A 433 3.58 18.54 23.44
C ASP A 433 3.11 18.39 24.90
N SER A 434 3.28 19.45 25.69
CA SER A 434 2.91 19.50 27.12
C SER A 434 1.44 19.14 27.39
N PHE A 435 0.57 19.24 26.37
CA PHE A 435 -0.84 18.86 26.48
C PHE A 435 -1.09 17.34 26.49
N TYR A 436 -0.15 16.55 25.94
CA TYR A 436 -0.28 15.10 25.73
C TYR A 436 0.38 14.24 26.80
N THR A 437 1.53 14.69 27.31
CA THR A 437 2.34 13.98 28.32
C THR A 437 1.59 13.62 29.60
N ASN A 438 0.53 14.37 29.94
CA ASN A 438 -0.26 14.13 31.17
C ASN A 438 -1.35 13.06 31.04
N ASN A 439 -1.68 12.56 29.84
CA ASN A 439 -2.81 11.62 29.62
C ASN A 439 -2.41 10.31 28.89
N PHE A 440 -1.12 10.09 28.69
CA PHE A 440 -0.59 9.11 27.74
C PHE A 440 -0.82 7.61 28.05
N PRO A 441 -0.74 7.13 29.33
CA PRO A 441 -0.79 5.69 29.62
C PRO A 441 -2.10 4.99 29.23
N LEU A 442 -3.21 5.72 29.18
CA LEU A 442 -4.54 5.21 28.78
C LEU A 442 -4.81 5.30 27.27
N GLN A 443 -3.97 6.00 26.51
CA GLN A 443 -4.18 6.28 25.08
C GLN A 443 -3.36 5.39 24.14
N GLU A 444 -2.33 4.70 24.66
CA GLU A 444 -1.45 3.83 23.89
C GLU A 444 -2.21 2.68 23.18
N GLN A 445 -3.27 2.16 23.81
CA GLN A 445 -4.13 1.13 23.19
C GLN A 445 -5.02 1.65 22.04
N ASN A 446 -5.29 2.96 21.98
CA ASN A 446 -6.13 3.58 20.94
C ASN A 446 -5.31 4.16 19.77
N LEU A 447 -4.04 4.49 19.98
CA LEU A 447 -3.14 5.04 18.94
C LEU A 447 -2.69 3.96 17.95
N ASN A 448 -2.51 2.71 18.38
CA ASN A 448 -2.12 1.60 17.51
C ASN A 448 -3.13 1.27 16.40
N SER A 449 -4.35 1.82 16.48
CA SER A 449 -5.40 1.71 15.44
C SER A 449 -5.58 2.96 14.58
N GLN A 450 -4.74 4.00 14.73
CA GLN A 450 -4.89 5.27 14.02
C GLN A 450 -3.97 5.35 12.81
N TYR A 451 -4.56 5.69 11.66
CA TYR A 451 -3.85 5.87 10.39
C TYR A 451 -3.51 7.34 10.21
N ASN A 452 -2.25 7.64 9.91
CA ASN A 452 -1.83 8.96 9.46
C ASN A 452 -1.90 9.01 7.93
N PHE A 453 -2.26 10.17 7.38
CA PHE A 453 -2.50 10.33 5.96
C PHE A 453 -1.48 11.28 5.33
N TYR A 454 -1.08 10.95 4.11
CA TYR A 454 -0.03 11.65 3.42
C TYR A 454 -0.43 11.90 1.96
N PHE A 455 -0.40 13.16 1.55
CA PHE A 455 -0.75 13.55 0.20
C PHE A 455 0.50 14.15 -0.47
N LYS A 456 0.98 13.49 -1.54
CA LYS A 456 2.20 13.89 -2.25
C LYS A 456 1.86 14.35 -3.65
N TRP A 457 2.06 15.62 -3.92
CA TRP A 457 1.90 16.12 -5.28
C TRP A 457 3.27 16.22 -5.99
N SER A 458 3.39 15.62 -7.17
CA SER A 458 4.60 15.64 -8.00
C SER A 458 5.09 17.04 -8.38
N ASN A 459 4.34 18.13 -8.17
CA ASN A 459 4.70 19.51 -8.56
C ASN A 459 4.40 20.59 -7.51
N ASN A 460 3.92 20.22 -6.33
CA ASN A 460 3.42 21.18 -5.34
C ASN A 460 3.88 20.78 -3.94
N PRO A 461 3.70 21.65 -2.93
CA PRO A 461 4.03 21.32 -1.56
C PRO A 461 3.40 19.99 -1.13
N ILE A 462 4.17 19.21 -0.39
CA ILE A 462 3.74 17.98 0.25
C ILE A 462 2.76 18.33 1.36
N ILE A 463 1.60 17.69 1.37
CA ILE A 463 0.59 17.87 2.41
C ILE A 463 0.58 16.64 3.30
N VAL A 464 0.98 16.78 4.56
CA VAL A 464 0.90 15.70 5.56
C VAL A 464 -0.30 15.97 6.43
N SER A 465 -1.21 15.01 6.56
CA SER A 465 -2.44 15.15 7.33
C SER A 465 -2.54 14.08 8.40
N GLY A 466 -2.37 14.46 9.67
CA GLY A 466 -2.48 13.55 10.81
C GLY A 466 -3.89 13.48 11.38
N THR A 467 -4.32 12.29 11.82
CA THR A 467 -5.49 12.15 12.69
C THR A 467 -5.05 12.15 14.15
N ILE A 468 -5.80 12.88 14.98
CA ILE A 468 -5.65 12.87 16.43
C ILE A 468 -6.72 11.92 17.01
N PRO A 469 -6.47 11.20 18.13
CA PRO A 469 -7.39 10.22 18.69
C PRO A 469 -8.85 10.64 18.77
N ASN A 470 -9.75 9.64 18.72
CA ASN A 470 -11.22 9.77 18.81
C ASN A 470 -11.74 10.68 19.94
N MET A 471 -10.92 11.01 20.94
CA MET A 471 -11.29 11.89 22.03
C MET A 471 -11.11 13.39 21.73
N MET A 472 -10.38 13.79 20.68
CA MET A 472 -10.05 15.20 20.46
C MET A 472 -10.69 15.87 19.25
N ASN A 473 -11.38 15.16 18.34
CA ASN A 473 -12.03 15.75 17.15
C ASN A 473 -11.12 16.73 16.37
N ARG A 474 -9.80 16.58 16.41
CA ARG A 474 -8.83 17.53 15.84
C ARG A 474 -7.98 16.87 14.75
N PHE A 475 -7.60 17.63 13.73
CA PHE A 475 -6.81 17.20 12.57
C PHE A 475 -5.67 18.19 12.35
N ILE A 476 -4.47 17.71 12.04
CA ILE A 476 -3.33 18.59 11.74
C ILE A 476 -2.92 18.41 10.28
N ILE A 477 -2.90 19.50 9.52
CA ILE A 477 -2.36 19.54 8.16
C ILE A 477 -1.04 20.29 8.18
N TYR A 478 0.03 19.62 7.75
CA TYR A 478 1.34 20.21 7.49
C TYR A 478 1.54 20.39 6.00
N LEU A 479 2.12 21.53 5.62
CA LEU A 479 2.52 21.82 4.24
C LEU A 479 4.04 21.96 4.19
N PHE A 480 4.71 21.16 3.36
CA PHE A 480 6.16 21.17 3.16
C PHE A 480 6.53 21.51 1.72
N ASN A 481 7.66 22.20 1.51
CA ASN A 481 8.22 22.41 0.17
C ASN A 481 8.95 21.15 -0.31
N ARG A 482 8.74 20.74 -1.57
CA ARG A 482 9.33 19.53 -2.17
C ARG A 482 10.85 19.54 -2.24
N ASN A 483 11.51 20.69 -2.33
CA ASN A 483 12.98 20.74 -2.40
C ASN A 483 13.68 20.47 -1.06
N ASP A 484 12.92 20.38 0.04
CA ASP A 484 13.41 20.16 1.41
C ASP A 484 13.16 18.71 1.88
N LEU A 485 13.64 17.72 1.13
CA LEU A 485 13.45 16.28 1.43
C LEU A 485 14.29 15.76 2.61
N SER A 486 15.11 16.59 3.26
CA SER A 486 15.76 16.20 4.51
C SER A 486 14.76 16.31 5.66
N LYS A 487 14.64 15.27 6.50
CA LYS A 487 13.83 15.32 7.74
C LYS A 487 14.10 16.65 8.47
N PRO A 488 13.11 17.55 8.66
CA PRO A 488 13.28 18.66 9.59
C PRO A 488 13.69 18.08 10.94
N SER A 489 14.72 18.64 11.58
CA SER A 489 14.93 18.31 12.99
C SER A 489 13.70 18.77 13.77
N PHE A 490 13.33 18.00 14.78
CA PHE A 490 12.13 18.26 15.56
C PHE A 490 12.10 19.66 16.19
N GLU A 491 13.27 20.12 16.66
CA GLU A 491 13.44 21.48 17.18
C GLU A 491 13.12 22.57 16.15
N LEU A 492 13.38 22.30 14.86
CA LEU A 492 13.06 23.24 13.79
C LEU A 492 11.53 23.36 13.61
N LEU A 493 10.78 22.25 13.64
CA LEU A 493 9.31 22.25 13.55
C LEU A 493 8.66 23.00 14.70
N LYS A 494 9.19 22.83 15.91
CA LYS A 494 8.71 23.53 17.12
C LYS A 494 8.92 25.04 17.04
N ASN A 495 10.00 25.48 16.39
CA ASN A 495 10.37 26.89 16.29
C ASN A 495 9.83 27.61 15.04
N SER A 496 9.53 26.88 13.94
CA SER A 496 9.02 27.47 12.70
C SER A 496 7.51 27.35 12.49
N ALA A 497 6.80 26.65 13.39
CA ALA A 497 5.34 26.72 13.48
C ALA A 497 4.92 28.12 13.95
N THR A 498 4.79 29.07 13.02
CA THR A 498 3.93 30.23 13.24
C THR A 498 2.54 29.69 13.53
N ASN A 499 2.08 29.82 14.78
CA ASN A 499 0.74 29.45 15.20
C ASN A 499 -0.30 30.24 14.38
N ILE A 500 -0.72 29.72 13.24
CA ILE A 500 -1.94 30.17 12.58
C ILE A 500 -3.09 29.51 13.37
N GLN A 501 -3.40 30.07 14.54
CA GLN A 501 -4.73 29.96 15.14
C GLN A 501 -5.68 30.80 14.28
N MET A 502 -5.97 30.35 13.06
CA MET A 502 -7.02 30.94 12.26
C MET A 502 -7.80 29.81 11.63
N ILE A 503 -8.97 29.55 12.20
CA ILE A 503 -10.26 29.50 11.52
C ILE A 503 -11.24 29.15 12.65
N SER A 504 -12.05 30.13 13.06
CA SER A 504 -13.17 29.88 13.97
C SER A 504 -14.19 28.99 13.24
N ASN A 505 -15.12 28.38 13.98
CA ASN A 505 -16.22 27.58 13.40
C ASN A 505 -17.11 28.38 12.40
N GLU A 506 -16.89 29.69 12.25
CA GLU A 506 -17.74 30.63 11.52
C GLU A 506 -17.19 31.06 10.15
N SER A 507 -15.94 30.71 9.78
CA SER A 507 -15.41 31.09 8.46
C SER A 507 -16.15 30.38 7.32
N SER A 508 -16.47 31.13 6.25
CA SER A 508 -17.08 30.56 5.05
C SER A 508 -16.08 29.68 4.29
N ASN A 509 -16.58 28.73 3.48
CA ASN A 509 -15.73 27.86 2.65
C ASN A 509 -14.83 28.69 1.69
N GLU A 510 -15.33 29.82 1.19
CA GLU A 510 -14.58 30.70 0.29
C GLU A 510 -13.39 31.37 0.99
N GLU A 511 -13.58 31.81 2.24
CA GLU A 511 -12.52 32.45 3.03
C GLU A 511 -11.37 31.47 3.32
N ILE A 512 -11.72 30.24 3.73
CA ILE A 512 -10.77 29.15 3.98
C ILE A 512 -10.00 28.81 2.70
N THR A 513 -10.72 28.67 1.58
CA THR A 513 -10.13 28.34 0.28
C THR A 513 -9.19 29.45 -0.20
N SER A 514 -9.57 30.71 -0.04
CA SER A 514 -8.74 31.87 -0.39
C SER A 514 -7.45 31.91 0.44
N LYS A 515 -7.55 31.73 1.77
CA LYS A 515 -6.38 31.68 2.67
C LYS A 515 -5.43 30.53 2.33
N LEU A 516 -5.97 29.34 2.06
CA LEU A 516 -5.17 28.18 1.64
C LEU A 516 -4.51 28.39 0.28
N LYS A 517 -5.22 29.00 -0.67
CA LYS A 517 -4.68 29.34 -1.99
C LYS A 517 -3.48 30.27 -1.87
N VAL A 518 -3.59 31.35 -1.10
CA VAL A 518 -2.48 32.28 -0.83
C VAL A 518 -1.31 31.57 -0.15
N LEU A 519 -1.58 30.69 0.82
CA LEU A 519 -0.53 29.93 1.51
C LEU A 519 0.22 28.99 0.55
N ILE A 520 -0.50 28.24 -0.28
CA ILE A 520 0.06 27.34 -1.29
C ILE A 520 0.82 28.13 -2.36
N GLU A 521 0.27 29.24 -2.85
CA GLU A 521 0.93 30.12 -3.81
C GLU A 521 2.21 30.73 -3.23
N ASN A 522 2.23 31.12 -1.96
CA ASN A 522 3.44 31.61 -1.29
C ASN A 522 4.51 30.53 -1.13
N LEU A 523 4.12 29.29 -0.86
CA LEU A 523 5.04 28.14 -0.83
C LEU A 523 5.63 27.85 -2.22
N ASN A 524 4.82 28.00 -3.26
CA ASN A 524 5.23 27.81 -4.67
C ASN A 524 6.06 28.98 -5.22
N ASN A 525 5.74 30.24 -4.90
CA ASN A 525 6.44 31.42 -5.45
C ASN A 525 7.85 31.60 -4.87
N LYS A 526 8.07 31.14 -3.63
CA LYS A 526 9.43 31.00 -3.05
C LYS A 526 10.31 29.99 -3.81
N GLN A 527 9.74 29.18 -4.70
CA GLN A 527 10.48 28.23 -5.55
C GLN A 527 11.17 28.90 -6.75
N TYR A 528 10.76 30.12 -7.12
CA TYR A 528 11.19 30.79 -8.35
C TYR A 528 11.93 32.12 -8.11
N SER A 529 12.16 32.50 -6.85
CA SER A 529 12.80 33.76 -6.47
C SER A 529 14.26 33.63 -5.99
N ASP A 530 14.79 32.40 -5.97
CA ASP A 530 16.18 32.01 -5.71
C ASP A 530 16.61 30.93 -6.72
#